data_AF-A0A2X3KC69-F1
#
_entry.id   AF-A0A2X3KC69-F1
#
_cell.length_a   1.000
_cell.length_b   1.000
_cell.length_c   1.000
_cell.angle_alpha   90.00
_cell.angle_beta   90.00
_cell.angle_gamma   90.00
#
_symmetry.space_group_name_H-M   'P 1'
#
loop_
_entity.id
_entity.type
_entity.pdbx_description
1 polymer ?
#
loop_
_entity_poly.entity_id
_entity_poly.type
_entity_poly.pdbx_seq_one_letter_code
_entity_poly.pdbx_strand_id
1 'polypeptide(L)'
;MYHIPGVLSPQDVARFREQLEQAEWVDGRVTTGAQGAQVKNNQQVDTRSTLYAALQNEVLNAVNQHALFFAAALPRTLSTPLFNRYQNNETYGFHVDGRSTQPSTKRLDAY
;
A
#
# COMPACT_ATOMS: atom_id res chain seq x y z
N MET A 1 13.30 -7.86 12.14
CA MET A 1 12.72 -7.11 11.01
C MET A 1 13.54 -7.43 9.78
N TYR A 2 12.93 -7.90 8.69
CA TYR A 2 13.63 -8.22 7.44
C TYR A 2 13.47 -7.03 6.48
N HIS A 3 14.57 -6.53 5.92
CA HIS A 3 14.60 -5.36 5.06
C HIS A 3 14.95 -5.76 3.62
N ILE A 4 14.17 -5.28 2.66
CA ILE A 4 14.34 -5.55 1.23
C ILE A 4 14.65 -4.22 0.53
N PRO A 5 15.94 -3.93 0.27
CA PRO A 5 16.32 -2.67 -0.35
C PRO A 5 15.97 -2.67 -1.83
N GLY A 6 15.71 -1.49 -2.39
CA GLY A 6 15.65 -1.31 -3.85
C GLY A 6 14.42 -1.89 -4.55
N VAL A 7 13.32 -2.14 -3.82
CA VAL A 7 12.03 -2.53 -4.44
C VAL A 7 11.55 -1.47 -5.43
N LEU A 8 11.66 -0.18 -5.06
CA LEU A 8 11.48 0.95 -5.95
C LEU A 8 12.82 1.69 -6.08
N SER A 9 13.14 2.17 -7.28
CA SER A 9 14.32 3.01 -7.48
C SER A 9 14.12 4.40 -6.85
N PRO A 10 15.19 5.16 -6.54
CA PRO A 10 15.06 6.55 -6.11
C PRO A 10 14.26 7.42 -7.09
N GLN A 11 14.38 7.15 -8.39
CA GLN A 11 13.64 7.84 -9.44
C GLN A 11 12.14 7.50 -9.40
N ASP A 12 11.79 6.23 -9.17
CA ASP A 12 10.40 5.83 -8.96
C ASP A 12 9.81 6.52 -7.74
N VAL A 13 10.54 6.54 -6.62
CA VAL A 13 10.07 7.18 -5.39
C VAL A 13 9.85 8.68 -5.58
N ALA A 14 10.73 9.37 -6.30
CA ALA A 14 10.57 10.80 -6.61
C ALA A 14 9.31 11.05 -7.46
N ARG A 15 9.14 10.28 -8.54
CA ARG A 15 7.96 10.36 -9.42
C ARG A 15 6.66 10.04 -8.66
N PHE A 16 6.67 9.04 -7.79
CA PHE A 16 5.51 8.71 -6.95
C PHE A 16 5.16 9.88 -6.05
N ARG A 17 6.15 10.53 -5.43
CA ARG A 17 5.93 11.66 -4.54
C ARG A 17 5.29 12.83 -5.28
N GLU A 18 5.81 13.20 -6.45
CA GLU A 18 5.24 14.27 -7.30
C GLU A 18 3.77 14.00 -7.67
N GLN A 19 3.44 12.76 -8.02
CA GLN A 19 2.06 12.41 -8.33
C GLN A 19 1.15 12.42 -7.09
N LEU A 20 1.65 11.90 -5.95
CA LEU A 20 0.91 11.85 -4.69
C LEU A 20 0.65 13.23 -4.07
N GLU A 21 1.48 14.22 -4.39
CA GLU A 21 1.23 15.62 -4.00
C GLU A 21 -0.07 16.17 -4.60
N GLN A 22 -0.46 15.67 -5.79
CA GLN A 22 -1.68 16.07 -6.49
C GLN A 22 -2.87 15.13 -6.23
N ALA A 23 -2.70 14.11 -5.38
CA ALA A 23 -3.73 13.13 -5.10
C ALA A 23 -4.90 13.71 -4.28
N GLU A 24 -6.09 13.13 -4.45
CA GLU A 24 -7.19 13.36 -3.54
C GLU A 24 -6.99 12.55 -2.26
N TRP A 25 -6.81 13.26 -1.15
CA TRP A 25 -6.59 12.69 0.18
C TRP A 25 -7.89 12.69 0.98
N VAL A 26 -8.35 11.50 1.37
CA VAL A 26 -9.55 11.28 2.16
C VAL A 26 -9.19 10.77 3.56
N ASP A 27 -10.19 10.73 4.45
CA ASP A 27 -10.04 10.16 5.78
C ASP A 27 -9.58 8.69 5.71
N GLY A 28 -8.44 8.37 6.31
CA GLY A 28 -7.86 7.02 6.22
C GLY A 28 -8.68 5.94 6.93
N ARG A 29 -9.69 6.29 7.74
CA ARG A 29 -10.59 5.31 8.37
C ARG A 29 -11.45 4.56 7.36
N VAL A 30 -11.58 5.05 6.13
CA VAL A 30 -12.37 4.39 5.06
C VAL A 30 -11.84 3.01 4.64
N THR A 31 -10.59 2.68 4.99
CA THR A 31 -9.95 1.39 4.63
C THR A 31 -9.65 0.48 5.80
N THR A 32 -10.07 0.83 7.01
CA THR A 32 -9.84 0.00 8.19
C THR A 32 -11.15 -0.55 8.75
N GLY A 33 -11.07 -1.72 9.40
CA GLY A 33 -12.20 -2.27 10.12
C GLY A 33 -12.52 -1.45 11.38
N ALA A 34 -13.67 -1.74 12.01
CA ALA A 34 -14.18 -0.97 13.15
C ALA A 34 -13.17 -0.78 14.29
N GLN A 35 -12.33 -1.79 14.57
CA GLN A 35 -11.29 -1.70 15.61
C GLN A 35 -10.17 -0.73 15.24
N GLY A 36 -9.62 -0.82 14.03
CA GLY A 36 -8.56 0.09 13.59
C GLY A 36 -9.07 1.52 13.44
N ALA A 37 -10.35 1.70 13.08
CA ALA A 37 -10.96 3.02 12.95
C ALA A 37 -10.97 3.83 14.25
N GLN A 38 -10.92 3.16 15.42
CA GLN A 38 -10.88 3.83 16.72
C GLN A 38 -9.54 4.54 16.99
N VAL A 39 -8.47 4.08 16.34
CA VAL A 39 -7.10 4.55 16.61
C VAL A 39 -6.39 5.04 15.35
N LYS A 40 -7.04 5.00 14.19
CA LYS A 40 -6.53 5.51 12.92
C LYS A 40 -6.97 6.97 12.73
N ASN A 41 -6.01 7.88 12.78
CA ASN A 41 -6.17 9.28 12.43
C ASN A 41 -5.09 9.64 11.41
N ASN A 42 -5.38 9.46 10.12
CA ASN A 42 -4.46 9.79 9.05
C ASN A 42 -5.24 10.04 7.76
N GLN A 43 -4.52 10.32 6.69
CA GLN A 43 -5.10 10.48 5.36
C GLN A 43 -4.67 9.36 4.43
N GLN A 44 -5.53 9.06 3.46
CA GLN A 44 -5.24 8.08 2.43
C GLN A 44 -5.68 8.59 1.07
N VAL A 45 -4.97 8.22 0.01
CA VAL A 45 -5.45 8.43 -1.35
C VAL A 45 -6.79 7.71 -1.54
N ASP A 46 -7.76 8.36 -2.19
CA ASP A 46 -9.05 7.73 -2.52
C ASP A 46 -8.82 6.52 -3.43
N THR A 47 -9.27 5.34 -2.96
CA THR A 47 -9.14 4.06 -3.67
C THR A 47 -9.96 3.99 -4.96
N ARG A 48 -10.85 4.96 -5.20
CA ARG A 48 -11.65 5.09 -6.42
C ARG A 48 -10.96 5.95 -7.48
N SER A 49 -9.87 6.64 -7.12
CA SER A 49 -9.14 7.49 -8.07
C SER A 49 -8.36 6.67 -9.10
N THR A 50 -8.25 7.20 -10.31
CA THR A 50 -7.42 6.59 -11.37
C THR A 50 -5.94 6.58 -10.99
N LEU A 51 -5.48 7.61 -10.27
CA LEU A 51 -4.12 7.71 -9.74
C LEU A 51 -3.80 6.56 -8.78
N TYR A 52 -4.71 6.25 -7.85
CA TYR A 52 -4.54 5.12 -6.94
C TYR A 52 -4.32 3.81 -7.70
N ALA A 53 -5.18 3.52 -8.69
CA ALA A 53 -5.06 2.28 -9.47
C ALA A 53 -3.74 2.21 -10.24
N ALA A 54 -3.28 3.32 -10.82
CA ALA A 54 -2.01 3.38 -11.54
C ALA A 54 -0.81 3.09 -10.61
N LEU A 55 -0.67 3.87 -9.53
CA LEU A 55 0.45 3.72 -8.60
C LEU A 55 0.43 2.36 -7.89
N GLN A 56 -0.75 1.84 -7.56
CA GLN A 56 -0.90 0.52 -6.94
C GLN A 56 -0.35 -0.58 -7.85
N ASN A 57 -0.71 -0.57 -9.14
CA ASN A 57 -0.24 -1.57 -10.10
C ASN A 57 1.28 -1.53 -10.26
N GLU A 58 1.86 -0.33 -10.27
CA GLU A 58 3.32 -0.16 -10.34
C GLU A 58 4.04 -0.75 -9.12
N VAL A 59 3.54 -0.50 -7.90
CA VAL A 59 4.10 -1.10 -6.68
C VAL A 59 3.97 -2.62 -6.71
N LEU A 60 2.80 -3.14 -7.10
CA LEU A 60 2.58 -4.59 -7.21
C LEU A 60 3.55 -5.23 -8.22
N ASN A 61 3.78 -4.58 -9.36
CA ASN A 61 4.73 -5.08 -10.36
C ASN A 61 6.16 -5.09 -9.80
N ALA A 62 6.59 -3.99 -9.16
CA ALA A 62 7.91 -3.89 -8.57
C ALA A 62 8.17 -4.97 -7.50
N VAL A 63 7.19 -5.19 -6.61
CA VAL A 63 7.26 -6.23 -5.57
C VAL A 63 7.30 -7.63 -6.17
N ASN A 64 6.44 -7.93 -7.14
CA ASN A 64 6.37 -9.26 -7.77
C ASN A 64 7.64 -9.61 -8.56
N GLN A 65 8.34 -8.61 -9.12
CA GLN A 65 9.60 -8.83 -9.85
C GLN A 65 10.82 -8.93 -8.94
N HIS A 66 10.69 -8.64 -7.64
CA HIS A 66 11.83 -8.58 -6.73
C HIS A 66 12.18 -9.97 -6.16
N ALA A 67 13.21 -10.61 -6.69
CA ALA A 67 13.60 -11.98 -6.32
C ALA A 67 13.80 -12.19 -4.80
N LEU A 68 14.40 -11.23 -4.10
CA LEU A 68 14.59 -11.30 -2.65
C LEU A 68 13.26 -11.29 -1.88
N PHE A 69 12.24 -10.57 -2.37
CA PHE A 69 10.91 -10.56 -1.76
C PHE A 69 10.24 -11.92 -1.93
N PHE A 70 10.30 -12.48 -3.13
CA PHE A 70 9.70 -13.79 -3.38
C PHE A 70 10.35 -14.89 -2.52
N ALA A 71 11.68 -14.89 -2.43
CA ALA A 71 12.42 -15.85 -1.62
C ALA A 71 12.15 -15.71 -0.10
N ALA A 72 11.98 -14.47 0.39
CA ALA A 72 11.77 -14.20 1.81
C ALA A 72 10.32 -14.42 2.26
N ALA A 73 9.33 -14.10 1.42
CA ALA A 73 7.92 -14.07 1.80
C ALA A 73 7.09 -15.26 1.28
N LEU A 74 7.55 -15.95 0.22
CA LEU A 74 6.83 -17.04 -0.46
C LEU A 74 5.31 -16.72 -0.64
N PRO A 75 4.98 -15.58 -1.27
CA PRO A 75 3.64 -15.02 -1.19
C PRO A 75 2.62 -15.89 -1.94
N ARG A 76 1.57 -16.31 -1.24
CA ARG A 76 0.39 -16.93 -1.88
C ARG A 76 -0.50 -15.88 -2.56
N THR A 77 -0.64 -14.71 -1.95
CA THR A 77 -1.45 -13.59 -2.43
C THR A 77 -0.92 -12.31 -1.80
N LEU A 78 -0.94 -11.20 -2.55
CA LEU A 78 -0.59 -9.88 -2.04
C LEU A 78 -1.85 -9.09 -1.69
N SER A 79 -1.83 -8.43 -0.55
CA SER A 79 -2.80 -7.39 -0.23
C SER A 79 -2.59 -6.18 -1.12
N THR A 80 -3.68 -5.50 -1.47
CA THR A 80 -3.67 -4.27 -2.25
C THR A 80 -2.86 -3.17 -1.54
N PRO A 81 -1.79 -2.62 -2.14
CA PRO A 81 -1.04 -1.50 -1.57
C PRO A 81 -1.93 -0.27 -1.37
N LEU A 82 -1.82 0.35 -0.20
CA LEU A 82 -2.50 1.60 0.15
C LEU A 82 -1.49 2.73 0.31
N PHE A 83 -1.86 3.94 -0.11
CA PHE A 83 -1.03 5.13 0.02
C PHE A 83 -1.57 6.01 1.15
N ASN A 84 -0.92 5.94 2.30
CA ASN A 84 -1.26 6.74 3.48
C ASN A 84 -0.27 7.91 3.63
N ARG A 85 -0.73 9.04 4.15
CA ARG A 85 0.14 10.10 4.68
C ARG A 85 -0.26 10.46 6.09
N TYR A 86 0.70 11.00 6.81
CA TYR A 86 0.56 11.48 8.18
C TYR A 86 1.10 12.90 8.22
N GLN A 87 0.28 13.84 8.67
CA GLN A 87 0.63 15.25 8.83
C GLN A 87 0.38 15.70 10.27
N ASN A 88 1.19 16.64 10.76
CA ASN A 88 1.03 17.23 12.10
C ASN A 88 0.92 16.15 13.20
N ASN A 89 -0.24 16.07 13.87
CA ASN A 89 -0.53 15.17 14.98
C ASN A 89 -1.31 13.91 14.55
N GLU A 90 -1.34 13.60 13.25
CA GLU A 90 -1.92 12.36 12.73
C GLU A 90 -1.12 11.14 13.19
N THR A 91 -1.81 10.05 13.48
CA THR A 91 -1.24 8.82 14.04
C THR A 91 -2.08 7.60 13.69
N TYR A 92 -1.47 6.43 13.79
CA TYR A 92 -2.19 5.17 13.87
C TYR A 92 -1.77 4.48 15.16
N GLY A 93 -2.62 4.58 16.18
CA GLY A 93 -2.34 4.10 17.52
C GLY A 93 -2.15 2.58 17.57
N PHE A 94 -1.71 2.08 18.72
CA PHE A 94 -1.46 0.66 18.94
C PHE A 94 -2.69 -0.20 18.60
N HIS A 95 -2.52 -1.17 17.70
CA HIS A 95 -3.58 -2.07 17.25
C HIS A 95 -3.01 -3.40 16.74
N VAL A 96 -3.91 -4.35 16.54
CA VAL A 96 -3.65 -5.57 15.76
C VAL A 96 -4.33 -5.39 14.41
N ASP A 97 -3.65 -5.79 13.33
CA ASP A 97 -4.23 -5.74 11.99
C ASP A 97 -5.47 -6.62 11.89
N GLY A 98 -6.54 -6.07 11.34
CA GLY A 98 -7.76 -6.81 11.05
C GLY A 98 -7.50 -7.85 9.96
N ARG A 99 -8.18 -9.00 10.04
CA ARG A 99 -8.13 -10.01 8.99
C ARG A 99 -8.72 -9.44 7.69
N SER A 100 -7.90 -9.32 6.66
CA SER A 100 -8.37 -8.96 5.32
C SER A 100 -9.25 -10.07 4.75
N THR A 101 -10.49 -9.74 4.36
CA THR A 101 -11.42 -10.65 3.70
C THR A 101 -11.48 -10.46 2.18
N GLN A 102 -10.63 -9.61 1.60
CA GLN A 102 -10.62 -9.37 0.16
C GLN A 102 -10.29 -10.68 -0.59
N PRO A 103 -11.09 -11.08 -1.59
CA PRO A 103 -10.81 -12.23 -2.41
C PRO A 103 -9.49 -12.04 -3.17
N SER A 104 -8.73 -13.13 -3.29
CA SER A 104 -7.46 -13.18 -4.01
C SER A 104 -7.62 -12.67 -5.44
N THR A 105 -6.97 -11.56 -5.81
CA THR A 105 -6.99 -11.06 -7.18
C THR A 105 -5.64 -11.28 -7.85
N LYS A 106 -5.68 -12.10 -8.91
CA LYS A 106 -4.68 -12.42 -9.96
C LYS A 106 -3.31 -12.96 -9.53
N ARG A 107 -3.17 -14.27 -9.73
CA ARG A 107 -1.93 -14.91 -10.15
C ARG A 107 -1.56 -14.35 -11.53
N LEU A 108 -0.42 -13.65 -11.65
CA LEU A 108 0.19 -13.41 -12.95
C LEU A 108 0.86 -14.73 -13.35
N ASP A 109 0.09 -15.66 -13.88
CA ASP A 109 0.61 -16.83 -14.56
C ASP A 109 1.25 -16.36 -15.86
N ALA A 110 2.53 -15.98 -15.80
CA ALA A 110 3.39 -15.86 -16.96
C ALA A 110 4.05 -17.22 -17.19
N TYR A 111 3.56 -17.95 -18.18
CA TYR A 111 4.30 -18.99 -18.91
C TYR A 111 4.57 -18.48 -20.32
#